data_AF-A0A3G9JB60-F1
#
_entry.id   AF-A0A3G9JB60-F1
#
_cell.length_a   1.000
_cell.length_b   1.000
_cell.length_c   1.000
_cell.angle_alpha   90.00
_cell.angle_beta   90.00
_cell.angle_gamma   90.00
#
_symmetry.space_group_name_H-M   'P 1'
#
loop_
_entity.id
_entity.type
_entity.pdbx_description
1 polymer ?
#
loop_
_entity_poly.entity_id
_entity_poly.type
_entity_poly.pdbx_seq_one_letter_code
_entity_poly.pdbx_strand_id
1 'polypeptide(L)'
;MRKIILLMHVSLDGFVTGPNGEMDWIIHTEEEQNYVTDLLNTVDTVLFGCVTYQMMESFWPTVPAHPFWSKSKYHAEHAVWIEKTENCS
;
A
#
# COMPACT_ATOMS: atom_id res chain seq x y z
N MET A 1 20.21 -16.38 -2.89
CA MET A 1 19.94 -15.20 -2.05
C MET A 1 18.74 -14.48 -2.64
N ARG A 2 17.73 -14.15 -1.82
CA ARG A 2 16.57 -13.36 -2.26
C ARG A 2 16.96 -11.88 -2.34
N LYS A 3 16.42 -11.15 -3.31
CA LYS A 3 16.61 -9.69 -3.41
C LYS A 3 15.69 -8.99 -2.41
N ILE A 4 16.19 -7.95 -1.75
CA ILE A 4 15.37 -7.07 -0.92
C ILE A 4 15.04 -5.84 -1.77
N ILE A 5 13.76 -5.51 -1.87
CA ILE A 5 13.26 -4.34 -2.58
C ILE A 5 12.62 -3.41 -1.56
N LEU A 6 12.97 -2.13 -1.61
CA LEU A 6 12.35 -1.08 -0.81
C LEU A 6 11.45 -0.23 -1.70
N LEU A 7 10.16 -0.19 -1.37
CA LEU A 7 9.18 0.72 -1.95
C LEU A 7 8.74 1.70 -0.87
N MET A 8 8.92 3.00 -1.10
CA MET A 8 8.64 4.05 -0.13
C MET A 8 8.38 5.38 -0.84
N HIS A 9 7.34 6.10 -0.41
CA HIS A 9 7.16 7.52 -0.76
C HIS A 9 7.92 8.37 0.25
N VAL A 10 8.69 9.34 -0.25
CA VAL A 10 9.46 10.27 0.57
C VAL A 10 9.35 11.67 -0.02
N SER A 11 9.20 12.66 0.84
CA SER A 11 9.26 14.07 0.46
C SER A 11 10.68 14.44 0.01
N LEU A 12 10.82 15.57 -0.69
CA LEU A 12 12.12 16.05 -1.18
C LEU A 12 13.12 16.31 -0.04
N ASP A 13 12.63 16.70 1.13
CA ASP A 13 13.38 16.96 2.35
C ASP A 13 13.52 15.74 3.28
N GLY A 14 13.07 14.55 2.84
CA GLY A 14 13.40 13.27 3.48
C GLY A 14 12.40 12.72 4.50
N PHE A 15 11.16 13.21 4.50
CA PHE A 15 10.10 12.75 5.40
C PHE A 15 9.14 11.78 4.71
N VAL A 16 8.62 10.81 5.47
CA VAL A 16 7.76 9.73 4.95
C VAL A 16 6.29 9.87 5.37
N THR A 17 6.00 10.80 6.28
CA THR A 17 4.66 11.17 6.73
C THR A 17 4.64 12.65 7.05
N GLY A 18 3.46 13.28 7.07
CA GLY A 18 3.32 14.59 7.67
C GLY A 18 3.41 14.55 9.21
N PRO A 19 3.40 15.71 9.88
CA PRO A 19 3.61 15.81 11.33
C PRO A 19 2.69 14.97 12.23
N ASN A 20 1.50 14.59 11.75
CA ASN A 20 0.53 13.78 12.49
C ASN A 20 0.38 12.36 11.90
N GLY A 21 1.27 11.93 11.01
CA GLY A 21 1.20 10.62 10.34
C GLY A 21 0.39 10.62 9.05
N GLU A 22 0.02 11.79 8.53
CA GLU A 22 -0.75 11.92 7.29
C GLU A 22 0.03 11.50 6.04
N MET A 23 -0.70 10.94 5.09
CA MET A 23 -0.21 10.45 3.79
C MET A 23 -0.97 11.10 2.61
N ASP A 24 -1.79 12.12 2.87
CA ASP A 24 -2.60 12.84 1.88
C ASP A 24 -1.79 13.64 0.86
N TRP A 25 -0.51 13.90 1.17
CA TRP A 25 0.46 14.51 0.27
C TRP A 25 0.99 13.55 -0.80
N ILE A 26 0.80 12.23 -0.65
CA ILE A 26 1.23 11.23 -1.62
C ILE A 26 0.32 11.32 -2.85
N ILE A 27 0.93 11.56 -4.01
CA ILE A 27 0.19 11.66 -5.27
C ILE A 27 0.12 10.28 -5.91
N HIS A 28 -1.08 9.72 -5.97
CA HIS A 28 -1.36 8.47 -6.67
C HIS A 28 -1.82 8.73 -8.11
N THR A 29 -0.89 8.64 -9.06
CA THR A 29 -1.20 8.66 -10.49
C THR A 29 -1.47 7.25 -10.99
N GLU A 30 -2.14 7.12 -12.14
CA GLU A 30 -2.35 5.80 -12.78
C GLU A 30 -1.02 5.11 -13.11
N GLU A 31 -0.01 5.88 -13.54
CA GLU A 31 1.33 5.36 -13.82
C GLU A 31 2.00 4.79 -12.56
N GLU A 32 1.93 5.52 -11.43
CA GLU A 32 2.47 5.09 -10.15
C GLU A 32 1.77 3.82 -9.64
N GLN A 33 0.44 3.79 -9.73
CA GLN A 33 -0.36 2.62 -9.35
C GLN A 33 -0.02 1.37 -10.17
N ASN A 34 0.15 1.53 -11.49
CA ASN A 34 0.55 0.44 -12.37
C ASN A 34 1.96 -0.06 -12.02
N TYR A 35 2.91 0.84 -11.78
CA TYR A 35 4.26 0.48 -11.36
C TYR A 35 4.28 -0.33 -10.06
N VAL A 36 3.53 0.12 -9.04
CA VAL A 36 3.43 -0.60 -7.75
C VAL A 36 2.78 -1.96 -7.94
N THR A 37 1.73 -2.05 -8.75
CA THR A 37 1.05 -3.32 -9.06
C THR A 37 2.00 -4.31 -9.75
N ASP A 38 2.72 -3.86 -10.76
CA ASP A 38 3.71 -4.68 -11.46
C ASP A 38 4.82 -5.14 -10.52
N LEU A 39 5.31 -4.25 -9.64
CA LEU A 39 6.31 -4.60 -8.64
C LEU A 39 5.80 -5.68 -7.67
N LEU A 40 4.59 -5.53 -7.14
CA LEU A 40 3.98 -6.49 -6.23
C LEU A 40 3.79 -7.86 -6.87
N ASN A 41 3.55 -7.93 -8.19
CA ASN A 41 3.49 -9.20 -8.93
C ASN A 41 4.85 -9.91 -9.05
N THR A 42 5.97 -9.24 -8.74
CA THR A 42 7.31 -9.85 -8.79
C THR A 42 7.80 -10.42 -7.46
N VAL A 43 7.07 -10.20 -6.37
CA VAL A 43 7.48 -10.59 -5.00
C VAL A 43 6.51 -11.60 -4.40
N ASP A 44 7.01 -12.44 -3.49
CA ASP A 44 6.22 -13.44 -2.76
C ASP A 44 6.04 -13.08 -1.27
N THR A 45 6.63 -11.98 -0.81
CA THR A 45 6.58 -11.55 0.60
C THR A 45 6.68 -10.03 0.70
N VAL A 46 5.79 -9.42 1.48
CA VAL A 46 5.82 -8.00 1.81
C VAL A 46 5.98 -7.85 3.33
N LEU A 47 6.84 -6.92 3.74
CA LEU A 47 7.14 -6.67 5.14
C LEU A 47 6.76 -5.23 5.48
N PHE A 48 5.95 -5.07 6.53
CA PHE A 48 5.60 -3.77 7.07
C PHE A 48 6.13 -3.63 8.50
N GLY A 49 6.56 -2.42 8.86
CA GLY A 49 6.76 -2.08 10.26
C GLY A 49 5.41 -2.06 10.99
N CYS A 50 5.42 -2.21 12.33
CA CYS A 50 4.21 -2.34 13.15
C CYS A 50 3.17 -1.24 12.87
N VAL A 51 3.60 0.03 12.79
CA VAL A 51 2.72 1.18 12.56
C VAL A 51 2.12 1.15 11.15
N THR A 52 2.92 0.84 10.13
CA THR A 52 2.42 0.68 8.75
C THR A 52 1.48 -0.50 8.63
N TYR A 53 1.77 -1.62 9.29
CA TYR A 53 0.90 -2.79 9.32
C TYR A 53 -0.49 -2.44 9.87
N GLN A 54 -0.56 -1.71 11.00
CA GLN A 54 -1.82 -1.25 11.58
C GLN A 54 -2.61 -0.35 10.62
N MET A 55 -1.93 0.55 9.90
CA MET A 55 -2.59 1.38 8.88
C MET A 55 -3.17 0.53 7.75
N MET A 56 -2.40 -0.44 7.25
CA MET A 56 -2.85 -1.32 6.17
C MET A 56 -4.06 -2.17 6.59
N GLU A 57 -3.99 -2.75 7.79
CA GLU A 57 -5.06 -3.57 8.37
C GLU A 57 -6.32 -2.75 8.69
N SER A 58 -6.18 -1.49 9.08
CA SER A 58 -7.34 -0.62 9.37
C SER A 58 -8.04 -0.11 8.10
N PHE A 59 -7.31 0.14 7.01
CA PHE A 59 -7.89 0.76 5.81
C PHE A 59 -8.38 -0.26 4.78
N TRP A 60 -7.49 -1.15 4.30
CA TRP A 60 -7.74 -1.96 3.11
C TRP A 60 -8.92 -2.95 3.23
N PRO A 61 -9.15 -3.61 4.38
CA PRO A 61 -10.34 -4.45 4.55
C PRO A 61 -11.67 -3.68 4.44
N THR A 62 -11.67 -2.36 4.62
CA THR A 62 -12.89 -1.53 4.53
C THR A 62 -13.21 -1.09 3.10
N VAL A 63 -12.24 -1.15 2.19
CA VAL A 63 -12.37 -0.68 0.80
C VAL A 63 -13.53 -1.34 0.04
N PRO A 64 -13.76 -2.67 0.12
CA PRO A 64 -14.86 -3.32 -0.61
C PRO A 64 -16.24 -2.78 -0.26
N ALA A 65 -16.44 -2.34 0.99
CA ALA A 65 -17.72 -1.79 1.47
C ALA A 65 -17.83 -0.26 1.29
N HIS A 66 -16.74 0.43 0.96
CA HIS A 66 -16.73 1.89 0.89
C HIS A 66 -17.30 2.41 -0.44
N PRO A 67 -18.29 3.32 -0.45
CA PRO A 67 -19.04 3.71 -1.65
C PRO A 67 -18.21 4.48 -2.70
N PHE A 68 -17.08 5.06 -2.29
CA PHE A 68 -16.14 5.76 -3.17
C PHE A 68 -14.97 4.86 -3.59
N TRP A 69 -14.33 4.17 -2.64
CA TRP A 69 -13.08 3.44 -2.89
C TRP A 69 -13.31 2.13 -3.64
N SER A 70 -14.42 1.43 -3.38
CA SER A 70 -14.81 0.21 -4.11
C SER A 70 -14.95 0.41 -5.63
N LYS A 71 -15.19 1.66 -6.08
CA LYS A 71 -15.32 1.97 -7.52
C LYS A 71 -13.98 2.15 -8.22
N SER A 72 -12.90 2.36 -7.47
CA SER A 72 -11.55 2.46 -8.04
C SER A 72 -11.01 1.05 -8.28
N LYS A 73 -10.65 0.76 -9.53
CA LYS A 73 -10.06 -0.53 -9.91
C LYS A 73 -8.82 -0.86 -9.06
N TYR A 74 -7.90 0.09 -8.94
CA TYR A 74 -6.69 -0.07 -8.13
C TYR A 74 -7.03 -0.44 -6.68
N HIS A 75 -7.95 0.29 -6.04
CA HIS A 75 -8.28 0.04 -4.64
C HIS A 75 -8.95 -1.32 -4.45
N ALA A 76 -9.87 -1.70 -5.33
CA ALA A 76 -10.53 -2.99 -5.28
C ALA A 76 -9.55 -4.16 -5.48
N GLU A 77 -8.67 -4.07 -6.47
CA GLU A 77 -7.66 -5.10 -6.75
C GLU A 77 -6.64 -5.22 -5.62
N HIS A 78 -6.17 -4.09 -5.08
CA HIS A 78 -5.19 -4.07 -4.00
C HIS A 78 -5.78 -4.56 -2.67
N ALA A 79 -7.05 -4.26 -2.37
CA ALA A 79 -7.74 -4.81 -1.20
C ALA A 79 -7.83 -6.35 -1.27
N VAL A 80 -8.15 -6.89 -2.45
CA VAL A 80 -8.17 -8.35 -2.69
C VAL A 80 -6.77 -8.95 -2.57
N TRP A 81 -5.72 -8.24 -3.03
CA TRP A 81 -4.34 -8.68 -2.87
C TRP A 81 -3.94 -8.77 -1.39
N ILE A 82 -4.30 -7.78 -0.57
CA ILE A 82 -4.02 -7.79 0.87
C ILE A 82 -4.75 -8.93 1.58
N GLU A 83 -6.04 -9.14 1.28
CA GLU A 83 -6.83 -10.23 1.87
C GLU A 83 -6.23 -11.61 1.57
N LYS A 84 -5.67 -11.81 0.37
CA LYS A 84 -5.03 -13.06 -0.05
C LYS A 84 -3.62 -13.24 0.52
N THR A 85 -2.99 -12.19 1.02
CA THR A 85 -1.64 -12.27 1.55
C THR A 85 -1.71 -12.82 2.97
N GLU A 86 -1.13 -14.00 3.20
CA GLU A 86 -1.13 -14.63 4.53
C GLU A 86 -0.44 -13.73 5.55
N ASN A 87 -1.21 -13.23 6.54
CA ASN A 87 -0.65 -12.55 7.69
C ASN A 87 0.16 -13.57 8.52
N CYS A 88 1.48 -13.54 8.40
CA CYS A 88 2.34 -14.21 9.38
C CYS A 88 2.09 -13.55 10.75
N SER A 89 1.37 -14.26 11.61
CA SER A 89 1.05 -13.87 12.99
C SER A 89 2.20 -14.17 13.94
#